data_AF-A0A850R436-F1
#
_entry.id   AF-A0A850R436-F1
#
_cell.length_a   1.000
_cell.length_b   1.000
_cell.length_c   1.000
_cell.angle_alpha   90.00
_cell.angle_beta   90.00
_cell.angle_gamma   90.00
#
_symmetry.space_group_name_H-M   'P 1'
#
loop_
_entity.id
_entity.type
_entity.pdbx_description
1 polymer ?
#
loop_
_entity_poly.entity_id
_entity_poly.type
_entity_poly.pdbx_seq_one_letter_code
_entity_poly.pdbx_strand_id
1 'polypeptide(L)'
;MANDMVNTESRCTTLSKQASCFLKQSNALTTAAYSLTRNEKRLLYIVVEILTSQKIPEIRGRYDIEIHHSHYAAIFSGSTNVARDINEASRLLNTREVIFYLPEENGDGDSEDDIALDGLSWTVKRSIRPKQGLTRLSLNAEVVDLMLETKQFTGFYMRDVARLNKVTS
;
A
#
# COMPACT_ATOMS: atom_id res chain seq x y z
N MET A 1 37.33 22.04 -37.80
CA MET A 1 36.50 22.41 -36.64
C MET A 1 35.06 22.50 -37.12
N ALA A 2 34.23 21.52 -36.79
CA ALA A 2 32.79 21.56 -37.00
C ALA A 2 32.14 21.05 -35.71
N ASN A 3 31.22 21.86 -35.20
CA ASN A 3 30.67 21.87 -33.85
C ASN A 3 29.97 20.56 -33.47
N ASP A 4 30.26 20.13 -32.24
CA ASP A 4 29.32 19.40 -31.38
C ASP A 4 28.09 20.29 -31.13
N MET A 5 26.95 19.93 -31.73
CA MET A 5 25.63 20.44 -31.34
C MET A 5 24.82 19.32 -30.67
N VAL A 6 24.96 19.27 -29.35
CA VAL A 6 23.85 19.28 -28.37
C VAL A 6 22.69 18.32 -28.68
N ASN A 7 22.82 17.07 -28.22
CA ASN A 7 21.71 16.13 -28.06
C ASN A 7 21.18 16.19 -26.61
N THR A 8 20.59 17.32 -26.23
CA THR A 8 20.20 17.60 -24.82
C THR A 8 18.69 17.78 -24.62
N GLU A 9 17.90 17.89 -25.69
CA GLU A 9 16.45 18.12 -25.57
C GLU A 9 15.64 16.82 -25.34
N SER A 10 16.15 15.65 -25.75
CA SER A 10 15.41 14.39 -25.66
C SER A 10 15.47 13.69 -24.29
N ARG A 11 16.31 14.14 -23.35
CA ARG A 11 16.37 13.57 -21.98
C ARG A 11 15.50 14.32 -20.97
N CYS A 12 15.10 15.55 -21.26
CA CYS A 12 14.38 16.43 -20.33
C CYS A 12 12.86 16.15 -20.28
N THR A 13 12.27 15.61 -21.36
CA THR A 13 10.85 15.27 -21.46
C THR A 13 10.48 13.94 -20.81
N THR A 14 11.40 12.97 -20.77
CA THR A 14 11.15 11.66 -20.13
C THR A 14 11.20 11.75 -18.61
N LEU A 15 12.09 12.58 -18.06
CA LEU A 15 12.25 12.78 -16.61
C LEU A 15 11.01 13.46 -15.97
N SER A 16 10.36 14.40 -16.66
CA SER A 16 9.17 15.08 -16.13
C SER A 16 7.91 14.18 -16.12
N LYS A 17 7.75 13.32 -17.13
CA LYS A 17 6.64 12.37 -17.22
C LYS A 17 6.78 11.25 -16.17
N GLN A 18 7.98 10.74 -15.95
CA GLN A 18 8.21 9.68 -14.95
C GLN A 18 8.09 10.21 -13.51
N ALA A 19 8.60 11.41 -13.24
CA ALA A 19 8.43 12.05 -11.92
C ALA A 19 6.96 12.38 -11.60
N SER A 20 6.18 12.82 -12.60
CA SER A 20 4.75 13.08 -12.41
C SER A 20 3.93 11.81 -12.22
N CYS A 21 4.25 10.73 -12.95
CA CYS A 21 3.63 9.42 -12.75
C CYS A 21 3.88 8.88 -11.32
N PHE A 22 5.14 8.93 -10.87
CA PHE A 22 5.51 8.54 -9.50
C PHE A 22 4.75 9.36 -8.43
N LEU A 23 4.61 10.68 -8.63
CA LEU A 23 3.87 11.53 -7.70
C LEU A 23 2.38 11.19 -7.64
N LYS A 24 1.74 10.93 -8.80
CA LYS A 24 0.35 10.46 -8.85
C LYS A 24 0.18 9.15 -8.10
N GLN A 25 1.08 8.19 -8.32
CA GLN A 25 1.03 6.88 -7.65
C GLN A 25 1.22 6.98 -6.14
N SER A 26 2.19 7.78 -5.70
CA SER A 26 2.43 8.04 -4.27
C SER A 26 1.22 8.70 -3.60
N ASN A 27 0.54 9.62 -4.29
CA ASN A 27 -0.67 10.28 -3.78
C ASN A 27 -1.87 9.33 -3.70
N ALA A 28 -2.05 8.47 -4.71
CA ALA A 28 -3.08 7.45 -4.73
C ALA A 28 -2.91 6.47 -3.57
N LEU A 29 -1.70 5.94 -3.37
CA LEU A 29 -1.38 5.03 -2.28
C LEU A 29 -1.60 5.68 -0.90
N THR A 30 -1.19 6.93 -0.75
CA THR A 30 -1.38 7.70 0.49
C THR A 30 -2.87 7.91 0.78
N THR A 31 -3.65 8.31 -0.21
CA THR A 31 -5.11 8.51 -0.09
C THR A 31 -5.82 7.21 0.26
N ALA A 32 -5.47 6.12 -0.43
CA ALA A 32 -6.01 4.79 -0.15
C ALA A 32 -5.72 4.36 1.29
N ALA A 33 -4.50 4.58 1.79
CA ALA A 33 -4.13 4.27 3.16
C ALA A 33 -4.91 5.10 4.20
N TYR A 34 -5.29 6.35 3.90
CA TYR A 34 -6.13 7.16 4.80
C TYR A 34 -7.55 6.62 4.94
N SER A 35 -8.10 5.98 3.90
CA SER A 35 -9.45 5.39 3.93
C SER A 35 -9.55 4.14 4.80
N LEU A 36 -8.42 3.55 5.19
CA LEU A 36 -8.35 2.33 6.00
C LEU A 36 -8.75 2.61 7.45
N THR A 37 -9.49 1.67 8.04
CA THR A 37 -9.77 1.68 9.48
C THR A 37 -8.50 1.52 10.29
N ARG A 38 -8.56 1.85 11.59
CA ARG A 38 -7.42 1.70 12.51
C ARG A 38 -6.81 0.29 12.48
N ASN A 39 -7.64 -0.77 12.50
CA ASN A 39 -7.12 -2.13 12.55
C ASN A 39 -6.59 -2.59 11.17
N GLU A 40 -7.18 -2.16 10.05
CA GLU A 40 -6.59 -2.34 8.72
C GLU A 40 -5.21 -1.67 8.65
N LYS A 41 -5.09 -0.44 9.19
CA LYS A 41 -3.83 0.28 9.22
C LYS A 41 -2.76 -0.45 10.04
N ARG A 42 -3.14 -1.00 11.19
CA ARG A 42 -2.25 -1.80 12.05
C ARG A 42 -1.74 -3.07 11.37
N LEU A 43 -2.58 -3.76 10.59
CA LEU A 43 -2.12 -4.89 9.78
C LEU A 43 -1.11 -4.45 8.73
N LEU A 44 -1.40 -3.38 8.00
CA LEU A 44 -0.51 -2.88 6.97
C LEU A 44 0.82 -2.38 7.56
N TYR A 45 0.83 -1.87 8.80
CA TYR A 45 2.06 -1.53 9.51
C TYR A 45 2.96 -2.76 9.72
N ILE A 46 2.41 -3.86 10.21
CA ILE A 46 3.16 -5.12 10.38
C ILE A 46 3.64 -5.63 9.01
N VAL A 47 2.81 -5.51 7.97
CA VAL A 47 3.21 -5.88 6.60
C VAL A 47 4.44 -5.10 6.15
N VAL A 48 4.42 -3.78 6.32
CA VAL A 48 5.55 -2.91 5.99
C VAL A 48 6.79 -3.25 6.83
N GLU A 49 6.64 -3.45 8.13
CA GLU A 49 7.72 -3.88 9.04
C GLU A 49 8.38 -5.16 8.52
N ILE A 50 7.59 -6.18 8.19
CA ILE A 50 8.08 -7.47 7.69
C ILE A 50 8.75 -7.31 6.33
N LEU A 51 8.12 -6.62 5.36
CA LEU A 51 8.65 -6.41 4.02
C LEU A 51 9.99 -5.66 4.03
N THR A 52 10.17 -4.73 4.95
CA THR A 52 11.41 -3.95 5.08
C THR A 52 12.50 -4.67 5.87
N SER A 53 12.12 -5.59 6.76
CA SER A 53 13.06 -6.32 7.63
C SER A 53 13.48 -7.68 7.07
N GLN A 54 12.66 -8.28 6.23
CA GLN A 54 12.85 -9.64 5.73
C GLN A 54 12.85 -9.66 4.21
N LYS A 55 13.68 -10.54 3.62
CA LYS A 55 13.64 -10.80 2.17
C LYS A 55 12.56 -11.83 1.87
N ILE A 56 11.34 -11.36 1.65
CA ILE A 56 10.23 -12.21 1.23
C ILE A 56 10.19 -12.24 -0.30
N PRO A 57 10.28 -13.44 -0.92
CA PRO A 57 10.22 -13.54 -2.36
C PRO A 57 8.82 -13.21 -2.86
N GLU A 58 8.75 -12.50 -3.99
CA GLU A 58 7.54 -12.43 -4.79
C GLU A 58 7.28 -13.80 -5.44
N ILE A 59 6.05 -14.29 -5.36
CA ILE A 59 5.64 -15.55 -5.97
C ILE A 59 4.33 -15.34 -6.73
N ARG A 60 4.41 -15.33 -8.07
CA ARG A 60 3.25 -15.19 -8.97
C ARG A 60 2.48 -13.88 -8.72
N GLY A 61 3.16 -12.74 -8.70
CA GLY A 61 2.53 -11.43 -8.53
C GLY A 61 2.04 -11.14 -7.12
N ARG A 62 2.58 -11.84 -6.10
CA ARG A 62 2.21 -11.59 -4.71
C ARG A 62 3.32 -11.84 -3.70
N TYR A 63 3.24 -11.13 -2.58
CA TYR A 63 4.06 -11.36 -1.39
C TYR A 63 3.21 -11.97 -0.28
N ASP A 64 3.60 -13.14 0.21
CA ASP A 64 2.87 -13.86 1.24
C ASP A 64 3.43 -13.52 2.63
N ILE A 65 2.66 -12.75 3.40
CA ILE A 65 3.04 -12.21 4.70
C ILE A 65 2.29 -12.92 5.81
N GLU A 66 3.03 -13.38 6.81
CA GLU A 66 2.49 -14.08 7.97
C GLU A 66 2.42 -13.15 9.19
N ILE A 67 1.21 -12.92 9.67
CA ILE A 67 0.92 -12.05 10.81
C ILE A 67 0.54 -12.93 12.00
N HIS A 68 1.46 -13.01 12.95
CA HIS A 68 1.20 -13.69 14.22
C HIS A 68 0.34 -12.81 15.13
N HIS A 69 -0.73 -13.38 15.68
CA HIS A 69 -1.66 -12.68 16.56
C HIS A 69 -0.96 -12.21 17.85
N SER A 70 0.02 -12.97 18.34
CA SER A 70 0.87 -12.58 19.47
C SER A 70 1.73 -11.35 19.18
N HIS A 71 2.31 -11.24 17.98
CA HIS A 71 3.09 -10.08 17.54
C HIS A 71 2.21 -8.83 17.46
N TYR A 72 1.03 -8.97 16.86
CA TYR A 72 0.04 -7.89 16.82
C TYR A 72 -0.34 -7.42 18.23
N ALA A 73 -0.62 -8.35 19.15
CA ALA A 73 -0.96 -8.03 20.54
C ALA A 73 0.18 -7.33 21.29
N ALA A 74 1.43 -7.71 21.02
CA ALA A 74 2.62 -7.12 21.63
C ALA A 74 2.84 -5.67 21.18
N ILE A 75 2.59 -5.36 19.91
CA ILE A 75 2.72 -4.00 19.37
C ILE A 75 1.53 -3.12 19.76
N PHE A 76 0.32 -3.68 19.70
CA PHE A 76 -0.92 -2.93 19.81
C PHE A 76 -1.67 -3.29 21.09
N SER A 77 -1.41 -2.53 22.17
CA SER A 77 -2.13 -2.66 23.43
C SER A 77 -3.62 -2.26 23.30
N GLY A 78 -4.47 -2.79 24.18
CA GLY A 78 -5.88 -2.39 24.31
C GLY A 78 -6.89 -3.11 23.41
N SER A 79 -6.48 -4.13 22.64
CA SER A 79 -7.45 -5.01 21.95
C SER A 79 -7.94 -6.09 22.92
N THR A 80 -9.25 -6.13 23.18
CA THR A 80 -9.90 -7.17 23.99
C THR A 80 -10.06 -8.50 23.23
N ASN A 81 -9.99 -8.48 21.89
CA ASN A 81 -10.08 -9.69 21.07
C ASN A 81 -9.26 -9.55 19.77
N VAL A 82 -7.95 -9.78 19.90
CA VAL A 82 -6.96 -9.64 18.81
C VAL A 82 -7.31 -10.50 17.59
N ALA A 83 -7.73 -11.75 17.80
CA ALA A 83 -8.08 -12.65 16.71
C ALA A 83 -9.27 -12.11 15.90
N ARG A 84 -10.30 -11.58 16.56
CA ARG A 84 -11.43 -10.94 15.90
C ARG A 84 -11.00 -9.70 15.12
N ASP A 85 -10.21 -8.83 15.74
CA ASP A 85 -9.72 -7.59 15.12
C ASP A 85 -8.92 -7.87 13.84
N ILE A 86 -7.99 -8.83 13.88
CA ILE A 86 -7.20 -9.24 12.72
C ILE A 86 -8.08 -9.87 11.64
N ASN A 87 -9.04 -10.70 12.02
CA ASN A 87 -9.94 -11.35 11.07
C ASN A 87 -10.83 -10.35 10.34
N GLU A 88 -11.38 -9.36 11.06
CA GLU A 88 -12.19 -8.31 10.48
C GLU A 88 -11.37 -7.37 9.60
N ALA A 89 -10.22 -6.91 10.10
CA ALA A 89 -9.31 -6.05 9.34
C ALA A 89 -8.78 -6.74 8.08
N SER A 90 -8.39 -8.01 8.15
CA SER A 90 -7.96 -8.77 6.96
C SER A 90 -9.08 -8.98 5.96
N ARG A 91 -10.33 -9.15 6.42
CA ARG A 91 -11.50 -9.24 5.54
C ARG A 91 -11.74 -7.92 4.81
N LEU A 92 -11.73 -6.79 5.54
CA LEU A 92 -11.94 -5.47 4.96
C LEU A 92 -10.82 -5.11 3.99
N LEU A 93 -9.55 -5.30 4.37
CA LEU A 93 -8.41 -5.00 3.51
C LEU A 93 -8.47 -5.76 2.17
N ASN A 94 -9.01 -6.99 2.18
CA ASN A 94 -9.21 -7.79 0.98
C ASN A 94 -10.30 -7.27 0.03
N THR A 95 -11.08 -6.27 0.44
CA THR A 95 -12.06 -5.58 -0.42
C THR A 95 -11.63 -4.14 -0.71
N ARG A 96 -10.42 -3.72 -0.30
CA ARG A 96 -9.90 -2.38 -0.55
C ARG A 96 -9.03 -2.37 -1.80
N GLU A 97 -8.99 -1.22 -2.43
CA GLU A 97 -8.18 -0.96 -3.60
C GLU A 97 -7.43 0.37 -3.45
N VAL A 98 -6.33 0.48 -4.18
CA VAL A 98 -5.64 1.72 -4.46
C VAL A 98 -6.12 2.19 -5.82
N ILE A 99 -6.80 3.33 -5.86
CA ILE A 99 -7.42 3.87 -7.07
C ILE A 99 -6.53 4.93 -7.70
N PHE A 100 -6.20 4.77 -8.98
CA PHE A 100 -5.43 5.70 -9.79
C PHE A 100 -6.36 6.36 -10.81
N TYR A 101 -6.29 7.68 -10.92
CA TYR A 101 -7.07 8.44 -11.90
C TYR A 101 -6.29 8.59 -13.20
N LEU A 102 -6.94 8.26 -14.32
CA LEU A 102 -6.37 8.26 -15.68
C LEU A 102 -7.08 9.31 -16.55
N PRO A 103 -6.83 10.62 -16.32
CA PRO A 103 -7.57 11.68 -17.02
C PRO A 103 -7.42 11.63 -18.54
N GLU A 104 -6.30 11.08 -19.03
CA GLU A 104 -6.05 10.87 -20.46
C GLU A 104 -6.96 9.81 -21.12
N GLU A 105 -7.61 8.96 -20.32
CA GLU A 105 -8.54 7.92 -20.80
C GLU A 105 -10.01 8.27 -20.48
N ASN A 106 -10.27 9.46 -19.95
CA ASN A 106 -11.64 9.90 -19.67
C ASN A 106 -12.49 9.96 -20.94
N GLY A 107 -13.78 9.72 -20.77
CA GLY A 107 -14.79 10.00 -21.79
C GLY A 107 -14.97 11.50 -22.04
N ASP A 108 -15.70 11.83 -23.10
CA ASP A 108 -16.01 13.21 -23.48
C ASP A 108 -17.12 13.86 -22.63
N GLY A 109 -17.69 13.13 -21.67
CA GLY A 109 -18.74 13.59 -20.77
C GLY A 109 -18.23 14.09 -19.41
N ASP A 110 -19.09 14.79 -18.68
CA ASP A 110 -18.79 15.38 -17.36
C ASP A 110 -19.33 14.53 -16.18
N SER A 111 -19.64 13.24 -16.40
CA SER A 111 -20.19 12.36 -15.36
C SER A 111 -19.13 11.50 -14.65
N GLU A 112 -19.45 10.95 -13.48
CA GLU A 112 -18.54 10.00 -12.80
C GLU A 112 -18.29 8.73 -13.64
N ASP A 113 -19.21 8.39 -14.55
CA ASP A 113 -19.06 7.25 -15.45
C ASP A 113 -18.06 7.51 -16.59
N ASP A 114 -17.70 8.78 -16.82
CA ASP A 114 -16.70 9.20 -17.82
C ASP A 114 -15.29 9.31 -17.22
N ILE A 115 -15.14 9.10 -15.91
CA ILE A 115 -13.86 9.12 -15.21
C ILE A 115 -13.19 7.75 -15.34
N ALA A 116 -12.04 7.71 -16.03
CA ALA A 116 -11.25 6.49 -16.12
C ALA A 116 -10.43 6.27 -14.84
N LEU A 117 -10.56 5.06 -14.28
CA LEU A 117 -9.94 4.66 -13.03
C LEU A 117 -9.26 3.29 -13.17
N ASP A 118 -8.04 3.20 -12.67
CA ASP A 118 -7.35 1.92 -12.46
C ASP A 118 -7.38 1.57 -10.98
N GLY A 119 -7.85 0.36 -10.66
CA GLY A 119 -7.93 -0.14 -9.29
C GLY A 119 -6.96 -1.28 -9.04
N LEU A 120 -6.06 -1.13 -8.06
CA LEU A 120 -5.21 -2.22 -7.57
C LEU A 120 -5.66 -2.70 -6.20
N SER A 121 -6.11 -3.95 -6.10
CA SER A 121 -6.47 -4.53 -4.80
C SER A 121 -5.25 -4.68 -3.88
N TRP A 122 -5.39 -4.32 -2.59
CA TRP A 122 -4.30 -4.43 -1.61
C TRP A 122 -3.80 -5.86 -1.44
N THR A 123 -4.74 -6.82 -1.39
CA THR A 123 -4.43 -8.24 -1.24
C THR A 123 -5.12 -9.07 -2.32
N VAL A 124 -4.39 -10.04 -2.85
CA VAL A 124 -4.92 -11.07 -3.76
C VAL A 124 -5.68 -12.15 -2.98
N LYS A 125 -5.28 -12.40 -1.73
CA LYS A 125 -5.86 -13.45 -0.87
C LYS A 125 -5.59 -13.15 0.60
N ARG A 126 -6.47 -13.67 1.46
CA ARG A 126 -6.23 -13.80 2.91
C ARG A 126 -6.50 -15.24 3.37
N SER A 127 -5.87 -15.63 4.47
CA SER A 127 -5.99 -16.98 5.02
C SER A 127 -5.80 -16.98 6.53
N ILE A 128 -6.79 -17.46 7.28
CA ILE A 128 -6.76 -17.48 8.75
C ILE A 128 -6.40 -18.90 9.22
N ARG A 129 -5.53 -19.00 10.23
CA ARG A 129 -5.07 -20.24 10.86
C ARG A 129 -5.19 -20.13 12.40
N PRO A 130 -6.41 -20.26 12.95
CA PRO A 130 -6.65 -20.01 14.38
C PRO A 130 -5.85 -20.95 15.29
N LYS A 131 -5.71 -22.24 14.92
CA LYS A 131 -4.91 -23.23 15.67
C LYS A 131 -3.44 -22.83 15.83
N GLN A 132 -2.91 -22.01 14.90
CA GLN A 132 -1.53 -21.52 14.91
C GLN A 132 -1.44 -20.07 15.41
N GLY A 133 -2.56 -19.41 15.70
CA GLY A 133 -2.58 -17.98 16.06
C GLY A 133 -2.05 -17.07 14.95
N LEU A 134 -2.36 -17.38 13.68
CA LEU A 134 -1.77 -16.73 12.52
C LEU A 134 -2.81 -16.35 11.47
N THR A 135 -2.59 -15.20 10.83
CA THR A 135 -3.28 -14.79 9.61
C THR A 135 -2.24 -14.51 8.53
N ARG A 136 -2.42 -15.10 7.34
CA ARG A 136 -1.59 -14.86 6.17
C ARG A 136 -2.30 -13.93 5.21
N LEU A 137 -1.63 -12.86 4.82
CA LEU A 137 -2.05 -11.94 3.76
C LEU A 137 -1.17 -12.16 2.53
N SER A 138 -1.81 -12.31 1.38
CA SER A 138 -1.15 -12.38 0.08
C SER A 138 -1.28 -11.01 -0.58
N LEU A 139 -0.27 -10.16 -0.44
CA LEU A 139 -0.27 -8.79 -0.93
C LEU A 139 -0.07 -8.77 -2.44
N ASN A 140 -0.76 -7.88 -3.15
CA ASN A 140 -0.50 -7.64 -4.57
C ASN A 140 0.92 -7.07 -4.75
N ALA A 141 1.72 -7.67 -5.64
CA ALA A 141 3.10 -7.25 -5.86
C ALA A 141 3.23 -5.80 -6.31
N GLU A 142 2.35 -5.33 -7.20
CA GLU A 142 2.39 -3.96 -7.71
C GLU A 142 2.17 -2.94 -6.58
N VAL A 143 1.24 -3.24 -5.67
CA VAL A 143 1.01 -2.39 -4.48
C VAL A 143 2.23 -2.40 -3.56
N VAL A 144 2.88 -3.55 -3.38
CA VAL A 144 4.10 -3.66 -2.55
C VAL A 144 5.26 -2.88 -3.16
N ASP A 145 5.46 -2.97 -4.47
CA ASP A 145 6.52 -2.25 -5.17
C ASP A 145 6.32 -0.73 -4.99
N LEU A 146 5.09 -0.25 -5.17
CA LEU A 146 4.73 1.15 -4.90
C LEU A 146 5.02 1.55 -3.45
N MET A 147 4.66 0.70 -2.48
CA MET A 147 4.92 0.96 -1.05
C MET A 147 6.40 1.06 -0.70
N LEU A 148 7.26 0.27 -1.36
CA LEU A 148 8.70 0.21 -1.09
C LEU A 148 9.49 1.29 -1.85
N GLU A 149 9.05 1.63 -3.06
CA GLU A 149 9.64 2.72 -3.85
C GLU A 149 9.39 4.09 -3.20
N THR A 150 8.21 4.27 -2.59
CA THR A 150 7.82 5.51 -1.92
C THR A 150 8.32 5.54 -0.47
N LYS A 151 9.63 5.77 -0.27
CA LYS A 151 10.21 5.96 1.08
C LYS A 151 9.46 6.99 1.95
N GLN A 152 8.83 7.98 1.32
CA GLN A 152 7.98 8.97 1.98
C GLN A 152 6.69 8.36 2.54
N PHE A 153 6.03 7.46 1.78
CA PHE A 153 4.87 6.72 2.25
C PHE A 153 5.23 5.88 3.47
N THR A 154 6.27 5.03 3.36
CA THR A 154 6.70 4.17 4.47
C THR A 154 6.96 4.97 5.74
N GLY A 155 7.74 6.05 5.66
CA GLY A 155 8.09 6.88 6.81
C GLY A 155 6.91 7.69 7.37
N PHE A 156 6.07 8.25 6.51
CA PHE A 156 4.85 8.95 6.92
C PHE A 156 3.86 8.01 7.60
N TYR A 157 3.63 6.86 6.98
CA TYR A 157 2.68 5.86 7.42
C TYR A 157 3.05 5.25 8.77
N MET A 158 4.34 4.94 8.98
CA MET A 158 4.83 4.49 10.30
C MET A 158 4.59 5.54 11.39
N ARG A 159 4.76 6.83 11.10
CA ARG A 159 4.47 7.91 12.04
C ARG A 159 2.97 8.04 12.33
N ASP A 160 2.12 7.90 11.31
CA ASP A 160 0.66 7.93 11.47
C ASP A 160 0.20 6.80 12.41
N VAL A 161 0.63 5.56 12.15
CA VAL A 161 0.25 4.40 12.96
C VAL A 161 0.80 4.49 14.38
N ALA A 162 2.01 5.02 14.59
CA ALA A 162 2.56 5.24 15.93
C ALA A 162 1.67 6.17 16.79
N ARG A 163 0.98 7.14 16.16
CA ARG A 163 0.03 8.03 16.87
C ARG A 163 -1.25 7.31 17.26
N LEU A 164 -1.70 6.32 16.48
CA LEU A 164 -2.90 5.52 16.77
C LEU A 164 -2.75 4.62 18.02
N ASN A 165 -1.52 4.44 18.52
CA ASN A 165 -1.21 3.62 19.70
C ASN A 165 -1.06 4.42 20.99
N LYS A 166 -0.95 5.75 20.91
CA LYS A 166 -1.08 6.59 22.11
C LYS A 166 -2.56 6.68 22.45
N VAL A 167 -3.02 5.74 23.27
CA VAL A 167 -4.21 5.96 24.09
C VAL A 167 -3.98 7.27 24.82
N THR A 168 -4.78 8.29 24.52
CA THR A 168 -4.94 9.46 25.38
C THR A 168 -5.30 8.94 26.77
N SER A 169 -4.32 8.97 27.67
CA SER A 169 -4.54 8.93 29.12
C SER A 169 -5.34 10.15 29.55
#